data_AF-A0A970JBN9-F1
#
_entry.id   AF-A0A970JBN9-F1
#
_cell.length_a   1.000
_cell.length_b   1.000
_cell.length_c   1.000
_cell.angle_alpha   90.00
_cell.angle_beta   90.00
_cell.angle_gamma   90.00
#
_symmetry.space_group_name_H-M   'P 1'
#
loop_
_entity.id
_entity.type
_entity.pdbx_description
1 polymer ?
#
loop_
_entity_poly.entity_id
_entity_poly.type
_entity_poly.pdbx_seq_one_letter_code
_entity_poly.pdbx_strand_id
1 'polypeptide(L)'
;MVEKNDAIEIISYAEKNGIEIFLDGGWGVDALLGMQTRKHNDIDLFVEKKNGQKFIGVIKEKGYVEIPEVYTTPSHTVWKDGKGRIIDLHIFEFTQEGDLVFEGDTYPGEVFGGIGNIGGKTVKCISAKYQVLYHLGYEHDENDAHDVLLLCEKFNIPVPGEYK
;
A
#
# COMPACT_ATOMS: atom_id res chain seq x y z
N MET A 1 5.50 13.46 -6.29
CA MET A 1 5.10 13.16 -4.91
C MET A 1 3.60 13.08 -4.86
N VAL A 2 3.09 12.07 -4.18
CA VAL A 2 1.69 11.97 -3.78
C VAL A 2 1.58 12.70 -2.45
N GLU A 3 0.80 13.78 -2.39
CA GLU A 3 0.53 14.49 -1.14
C GLU A 3 -0.73 13.91 -0.46
N LYS A 4 -0.97 14.27 0.81
CA LYS A 4 -2.14 13.76 1.58
C LYS A 4 -3.48 13.90 0.84
N ASN A 5 -3.70 15.04 0.19
CA ASN A 5 -4.95 15.25 -0.55
C ASN A 5 -5.01 14.39 -1.82
N ASP A 6 -3.87 14.10 -2.45
CA ASP A 6 -3.80 13.19 -3.59
C ASP A 6 -4.09 11.75 -3.16
N ALA A 7 -3.50 11.29 -2.06
CA ALA A 7 -3.77 9.96 -1.51
C ALA A 7 -5.27 9.78 -1.21
N ILE A 8 -5.89 10.75 -0.53
CA ILE A 8 -7.34 10.77 -0.27
C ILE A 8 -8.15 10.74 -1.57
N GLU A 9 -7.75 11.51 -2.57
CA GLU A 9 -8.43 11.54 -3.87
C GLU A 9 -8.37 10.18 -4.56
N ILE A 10 -7.18 9.57 -4.63
CA ILE A 10 -6.92 8.27 -5.27
C ILE A 10 -7.72 7.17 -4.57
N ILE A 11 -7.66 7.11 -3.24
CA ILE A 11 -8.45 6.16 -2.44
C ILE A 11 -9.95 6.33 -2.72
N SER A 12 -10.43 7.57 -2.88
CA SER A 12 -11.83 7.83 -3.20
C SER A 12 -12.29 7.28 -4.56
N TYR A 13 -11.35 7.05 -5.50
CA TYR A 13 -11.69 6.43 -6.78
C TYR A 13 -12.21 5.00 -6.58
N ALA A 14 -11.59 4.23 -5.68
CA ALA A 14 -12.03 2.88 -5.37
C ALA A 14 -13.36 2.87 -4.60
N GLU A 15 -13.47 3.68 -3.55
CA GLU A 15 -14.66 3.77 -2.71
C GLU A 15 -15.92 4.13 -3.51
N LYS A 16 -15.83 5.15 -4.38
CA LYS A 16 -16.95 5.59 -5.25
C LYS A 16 -17.41 4.50 -6.22
N ASN A 17 -16.57 3.51 -6.48
CA ASN A 17 -16.84 2.39 -7.36
C ASN A 17 -17.13 1.08 -6.59
N GLY A 18 -17.25 1.14 -5.26
CA GLY A 18 -17.50 -0.03 -4.42
C GLY A 18 -16.37 -1.06 -4.48
N ILE A 19 -15.13 -0.61 -4.71
CA ILE A 19 -13.93 -1.44 -4.76
C ILE A 19 -13.22 -1.30 -3.43
N GLU A 20 -12.99 -2.43 -2.78
CA GLU A 20 -12.16 -2.49 -1.58
C GLU A 20 -10.69 -2.49 -1.97
N ILE A 21 -9.89 -1.72 -1.23
CA ILE A 21 -8.45 -1.60 -1.40
C ILE A 21 -7.76 -1.70 -0.03
N PHE A 22 -6.50 -2.11 -0.05
CA PHE A 22 -5.64 -2.13 1.12
C PHE A 22 -4.38 -1.35 0.82
N LEU A 23 -3.99 -0.44 1.71
CA LEU A 23 -2.75 0.31 1.57
C LEU A 23 -1.55 -0.52 2.04
N ASP A 24 -0.44 -0.34 1.34
CA ASP A 24 0.89 -0.73 1.78
C ASP A 24 1.85 0.49 1.75
N GLY A 25 3.15 0.25 1.93
CA GLY A 25 4.21 1.23 1.79
C GLY A 25 4.06 2.43 2.71
N GLY A 26 4.70 3.54 2.33
CA GLY A 26 4.78 4.73 3.17
C GLY A 26 3.42 5.35 3.53
N TRP A 27 2.44 5.28 2.62
CA TRP A 27 1.07 5.73 2.92
C TRP A 27 0.32 4.78 3.86
N GLY A 28 0.59 3.47 3.80
CA GLY A 28 0.09 2.51 4.78
C GLY A 28 0.66 2.78 6.18
N VAL A 29 1.95 3.07 6.27
CA VAL A 29 2.63 3.47 7.51
C VAL A 29 2.02 4.75 8.08
N ASP A 30 1.94 5.81 7.28
CA ASP A 30 1.38 7.10 7.71
C ASP A 30 -0.10 7.01 8.09
N ALA A 31 -0.85 6.11 7.43
CA ALA A 31 -2.22 5.81 7.84
C ALA A 31 -2.28 5.20 9.24
N LEU A 32 -1.41 4.24 9.56
CA LEU A 32 -1.32 3.61 10.88
C LEU A 32 -0.90 4.62 11.97
N LEU A 33 0.01 5.54 11.63
CA LEU A 33 0.47 6.59 12.54
C LEU A 33 -0.54 7.74 12.69
N GLY A 34 -1.45 7.90 11.72
CA GLY A 34 -2.48 8.93 11.70
C GLY A 34 -1.97 10.33 11.30
N MET A 35 -0.75 10.42 10.77
CA MET A 35 -0.13 11.66 10.33
C MET A 35 0.85 11.38 9.18
N GLN A 36 1.07 12.39 8.33
CA GLN A 36 2.07 12.29 7.28
C GLN A 36 3.46 12.56 7.87
N THR A 37 4.38 11.58 7.82
CA THR A 37 5.69 11.65 8.49
C THR A 37 6.82 12.05 7.53
N ARG A 38 6.65 11.72 6.25
CA ARG A 38 7.58 12.07 5.17
C ARG A 38 6.84 12.33 3.85
N LYS A 39 7.59 12.64 2.80
CA LYS A 39 7.05 12.75 1.44
C LYS A 39 7.03 11.36 0.80
N HIS A 40 5.98 11.07 0.03
CA HIS A 40 5.78 9.79 -0.67
C HIS A 40 5.81 9.99 -2.18
N ASN A 41 6.56 9.16 -2.90
CA ASN A 41 6.67 9.27 -4.36
C ASN A 41 5.39 8.79 -5.07
N ASP A 42 4.74 7.82 -4.44
CA ASP A 42 3.69 6.93 -4.93
C ASP A 42 2.65 6.67 -3.83
N ILE A 43 1.71 5.79 -4.13
CA ILE A 43 0.80 5.15 -3.18
C ILE A 43 0.62 3.69 -3.58
N ASP A 44 0.91 2.78 -2.65
CA ASP A 44 0.84 1.34 -2.84
C ASP A 44 -0.56 0.81 -2.50
N LEU A 45 -1.22 0.23 -3.49
CA LEU A 45 -2.59 -0.25 -3.41
C LEU A 45 -2.68 -1.73 -3.74
N PHE A 46 -3.22 -2.52 -2.82
CA PHE A 46 -3.65 -3.88 -3.07
C PHE A 46 -5.14 -3.92 -3.44
N VAL A 47 -5.46 -4.61 -4.54
CA VAL A 47 -6.82 -4.82 -5.04
C VAL A 47 -7.04 -6.29 -5.36
N GLU A 48 -8.15 -6.85 -4.88
CA GLU A 48 -8.49 -8.23 -5.19
C GLU A 48 -8.78 -8.40 -6.69
N LYS A 49 -8.26 -9.47 -7.30
CA LYS A 49 -8.30 -9.74 -8.74
C LYS A 49 -9.68 -9.67 -9.36
N LYS A 50 -10.74 -10.07 -8.62
CA LYS A 50 -12.13 -9.93 -9.09
C LYS A 50 -12.53 -8.48 -9.38
N ASN A 51 -11.88 -7.51 -8.73
CA ASN A 51 -12.06 -6.08 -8.93
C ASN A 51 -10.92 -5.41 -9.71
N GLY A 52 -9.80 -6.11 -9.95
CA GLY A 52 -8.58 -5.53 -10.54
C GLY A 52 -8.84 -4.85 -11.89
N GLN A 53 -9.48 -5.53 -12.84
CA GLN A 53 -9.78 -4.95 -14.15
C GLN A 53 -10.71 -3.73 -14.06
N LYS A 54 -11.67 -3.76 -13.12
CA LYS A 54 -12.56 -2.62 -12.87
C LYS A 54 -11.76 -1.42 -12.33
N PHE A 55 -10.86 -1.65 -11.37
CA PHE A 55 -10.04 -0.58 -10.79
C PHE A 55 -9.07 0.02 -11.82
N ILE A 56 -8.43 -0.83 -12.65
CA ILE A 56 -7.59 -0.39 -13.77
C ILE A 56 -8.39 0.50 -14.73
N GLY A 57 -9.63 0.13 -15.06
CA GLY A 57 -10.52 0.96 -15.86
C GLY A 57 -10.77 2.34 -15.23
N VAL A 58 -11.06 2.36 -13.92
CA VAL A 58 -11.29 3.60 -13.15
C VAL A 58 -10.08 4.52 -13.18
N ILE A 59 -8.86 4.02 -12.91
CA ILE A 59 -7.67 4.88 -12.91
C ILE A 59 -7.30 5.34 -14.32
N LYS A 60 -7.53 4.54 -15.36
CA LYS A 60 -7.38 4.97 -16.76
C LYS A 60 -8.32 6.12 -17.11
N GLU A 61 -9.58 6.08 -16.67
CA GLU A 61 -10.53 7.19 -16.83
C GLU A 61 -10.07 8.47 -16.10
N LYS A 62 -9.25 8.34 -15.05
CA LYS A 62 -8.60 9.47 -14.36
C LYS A 62 -7.30 9.94 -15.00
N GLY A 63 -6.92 9.35 -16.14
CA GLY A 63 -5.75 9.74 -16.91
C GLY A 63 -4.44 9.08 -16.44
N TYR A 64 -4.52 8.01 -15.64
CA TYR A 64 -3.36 7.20 -15.33
C TYR A 64 -3.01 6.30 -16.51
N VAL A 65 -1.72 6.28 -16.86
CA VAL A 65 -1.14 5.38 -17.84
C VAL A 65 -0.16 4.45 -17.16
N GLU A 66 -0.12 3.19 -17.61
CA GLU A 66 0.83 2.21 -17.10
C GLU A 66 2.25 2.61 -17.50
N ILE A 67 3.18 2.50 -16.55
CA ILE A 67 4.61 2.73 -16.73
C ILE A 67 5.31 1.40 -16.45
N PRO A 68 5.67 0.62 -17.48
CA PRO A 68 6.38 -0.63 -17.27
C PRO A 68 7.76 -0.39 -16.67
N GLU A 69 8.00 -1.01 -15.53
CA GLU A 69 9.27 -1.05 -14.82
C GLU A 69 9.90 -2.45 -14.92
N VAL A 70 11.17 -2.58 -14.56
CA VAL A 70 11.90 -3.87 -14.64
C VAL A 70 11.28 -4.97 -13.77
N TYR A 71 10.56 -4.57 -12.72
CA TYR A 71 9.86 -5.44 -11.79
C TYR A 71 8.36 -5.56 -12.08
N THR A 72 7.86 -4.96 -13.18
CA THR A 72 6.44 -5.07 -13.53
C THR A 72 6.07 -6.51 -13.86
N THR A 73 4.98 -6.98 -13.24
CA THR A 73 4.38 -8.30 -13.47
C THR A 73 2.89 -8.15 -13.79
N PRO A 74 2.18 -9.21 -14.20
CA PRO A 74 0.72 -9.16 -14.34
C PRO A 74 -0.04 -8.82 -13.05
N SER A 75 0.61 -8.95 -11.89
CA SER A 75 0.05 -8.67 -10.58
C SER A 75 0.69 -7.48 -9.87
N HIS A 76 1.76 -6.88 -10.40
CA HIS A 76 2.44 -5.71 -9.84
C HIS A 76 2.73 -4.71 -10.95
N THR A 77 2.02 -3.59 -10.95
CA THR A 77 2.04 -2.60 -12.06
C THR A 77 2.12 -1.18 -11.53
N VAL A 78 2.87 -0.33 -12.21
CA VAL A 78 3.02 1.08 -11.85
C VAL A 78 2.20 1.95 -12.80
N TRP A 79 1.48 2.92 -12.25
CA TRP A 79 0.58 3.81 -13.00
C TRP A 79 0.85 5.26 -12.68
N LYS A 80 0.95 6.11 -13.71
CA LYS A 80 1.26 7.53 -13.53
C LYS A 80 0.29 8.42 -14.28
N ASP A 81 -0.14 9.51 -13.65
CA ASP A 81 -1.03 10.49 -14.28
C ASP A 81 -0.27 11.72 -14.83
N GLY A 82 -1.02 12.63 -15.47
CA GLY A 82 -0.48 13.88 -16.01
C GLY A 82 0.04 14.88 -14.97
N LYS A 83 -0.23 14.67 -13.68
CA LYS A 83 0.33 15.47 -12.57
C LYS A 83 1.60 14.83 -11.99
N GLY A 84 1.98 13.65 -12.48
CA GLY A 84 3.13 12.90 -12.01
C GLY A 84 2.87 12.12 -10.71
N ARG A 85 1.61 11.90 -10.34
CA ARG A 85 1.22 11.07 -9.20
C ARG A 85 1.33 9.61 -9.61
N ILE A 86 1.91 8.79 -8.74
CA ILE A 86 2.18 7.38 -9.02
C ILE A 86 1.28 6.52 -8.13
N ILE A 87 0.67 5.49 -8.71
CA ILE A 87 0.01 4.40 -8.01
C ILE A 87 0.86 3.16 -8.29
N ASP A 88 1.37 2.53 -7.25
CA ASP A 88 1.89 1.17 -7.34
C ASP A 88 0.73 0.21 -7.03
N LEU A 89 0.34 -0.62 -7.99
CA LEU A 89 -0.86 -1.43 -7.95
C LEU A 89 -0.51 -2.92 -7.90
N HIS A 90 -0.95 -3.55 -6.81
CA HIS A 90 -0.78 -4.96 -6.53
C HIS A 90 -2.14 -5.69 -6.66
N ILE A 91 -2.20 -6.73 -7.48
CA ILE A 91 -3.38 -7.56 -7.68
C ILE A 91 -3.21 -8.90 -6.99
N PHE A 92 -4.13 -9.21 -6.07
CA PHE A 92 -4.06 -10.41 -5.25
C PHE A 92 -5.36 -11.24 -5.29
N GLU A 93 -5.34 -12.46 -4.78
CA GLU A 93 -6.55 -13.30 -4.60
C GLU A 93 -6.66 -13.76 -3.14
N PHE A 94 -7.89 -13.94 -2.64
CA PHE A 94 -8.11 -14.67 -1.39
C PHE A 94 -8.32 -16.16 -1.68
N THR A 95 -7.77 -17.03 -0.83
CA THR A 95 -8.13 -18.44 -0.76
C THR A 95 -9.51 -18.62 -0.12
N GLN A 96 -10.03 -19.85 -0.13
CA GLN A 96 -11.31 -20.14 0.55
C GLN A 96 -11.19 -20.01 2.08
N GLU A 97 -9.99 -20.22 2.61
CA GLU A 97 -9.62 -20.12 4.02
C GLU A 97 -9.41 -18.67 4.47
N GLY A 98 -9.36 -17.71 3.52
CA GLY A 98 -9.18 -16.29 3.80
C GLY A 98 -7.71 -15.83 3.77
N ASP A 99 -6.79 -16.67 3.30
CA ASP A 99 -5.39 -16.30 3.09
C ASP A 99 -5.21 -15.53 1.79
N LEU A 100 -4.20 -14.67 1.76
CA LEU A 100 -3.78 -13.84 0.64
C LEU A 100 -2.85 -14.66 -0.28
N VAL A 101 -3.12 -14.67 -1.59
CA VAL A 101 -2.19 -15.15 -2.61
C VAL A 101 -1.72 -13.96 -3.45
N PHE A 102 -0.41 -13.72 -3.46
CA PHE A 102 0.23 -12.66 -4.23
C PHE A 102 1.53 -13.19 -4.85
N GLU A 103 1.69 -13.00 -6.16
CA GLU A 103 2.85 -13.48 -6.95
C GLU A 103 3.26 -14.95 -6.77
N GLY A 104 2.32 -15.81 -6.40
CA GLY A 104 2.55 -17.25 -6.20
C GLY A 104 2.84 -17.64 -4.76
N ASP A 105 3.06 -16.67 -3.88
CA ASP A 105 3.23 -16.87 -2.44
C ASP A 105 1.91 -16.71 -1.69
N THR A 106 1.79 -17.41 -0.56
CA THR A 106 0.61 -17.39 0.32
C THR A 106 0.94 -16.74 1.65
N TYR A 107 0.11 -15.79 2.06
CA TYR A 107 0.27 -15.01 3.28
C TYR A 107 -1.01 -15.09 4.13
N PRO A 108 -0.91 -15.00 5.46
CA PRO A 108 -2.09 -14.98 6.32
C PRO A 108 -3.01 -13.79 6.00
N GLY A 109 -4.33 -14.00 6.03
CA GLY A 109 -5.30 -12.92 5.85
C GLY A 109 -5.15 -11.76 6.84
N GLU A 110 -4.57 -12.01 8.02
CA GLU A 110 -4.26 -10.99 9.04
C GLU A 110 -3.24 -9.93 8.58
N VAL A 111 -2.53 -10.15 7.46
CA VAL A 111 -1.71 -9.14 6.81
C VAL A 111 -2.49 -7.85 6.61
N PHE A 112 -3.71 -7.96 6.08
CA PHE A 112 -4.63 -6.82 5.85
C PHE A 112 -5.50 -6.45 7.06
N GLY A 113 -5.09 -6.84 8.27
CA GLY A 113 -5.77 -6.52 9.52
C GLY A 113 -5.56 -5.07 10.00
N GLY A 114 -4.76 -4.26 9.29
CA GLY A 114 -4.48 -2.87 9.66
C GLY A 114 -5.66 -1.95 9.35
N ILE A 115 -5.93 -1.03 10.28
CA ILE A 115 -6.88 0.07 10.10
C ILE A 115 -6.17 1.37 10.45
N GLY A 116 -6.08 2.27 9.47
CA GLY A 116 -5.42 3.55 9.58
C GLY A 116 -6.34 4.74 9.29
N ASN A 117 -5.78 5.94 9.34
CA ASN A 117 -6.44 7.19 9.01
C ASN A 117 -5.55 8.12 8.19
N ILE A 118 -6.05 8.58 7.03
CA ILE A 118 -5.41 9.63 6.23
C ILE A 118 -6.34 10.83 6.17
N GLY A 119 -6.01 11.91 6.88
CA GLY A 119 -6.76 13.17 6.83
C GLY A 119 -8.25 13.02 7.17
N GLY A 120 -8.59 12.22 8.18
CA GLY A 120 -9.97 11.96 8.60
C GLY A 120 -10.62 10.78 7.88
N LYS A 121 -9.95 10.18 6.88
CA LYS A 121 -10.44 9.03 6.13
C LYS A 121 -9.93 7.72 6.72
N THR A 122 -10.82 6.88 7.22
CA THR A 122 -10.48 5.52 7.65
C THR A 122 -10.14 4.65 6.44
N VAL A 123 -9.03 3.94 6.51
CA VAL A 123 -8.50 3.10 5.42
C VAL A 123 -8.09 1.74 5.95
N LYS A 124 -8.21 0.69 5.12
CA LYS A 124 -7.64 -0.63 5.39
C LYS A 124 -6.21 -0.66 4.87
N CYS A 125 -5.32 -1.33 5.58
CA CYS A 125 -3.91 -1.40 5.22
C CYS A 125 -3.25 -2.67 5.74
N ILE A 126 -2.01 -2.92 5.32
CA ILE A 126 -1.16 -3.90 5.98
C ILE A 126 -1.00 -3.49 7.45
N SER A 127 -1.12 -4.44 8.38
CA SER A 127 -1.02 -4.13 9.81
C SER A 127 0.43 -3.78 10.21
N ALA A 128 0.60 -3.03 11.31
CA ALA A 128 1.91 -2.56 11.76
C ALA A 128 2.95 -3.69 11.93
N LYS A 129 2.52 -4.85 12.43
CA LYS A 129 3.36 -6.06 12.56
C LYS A 129 3.92 -6.50 11.21
N TYR A 130 3.08 -6.54 10.18
CA TYR A 130 3.47 -7.00 8.85
C TYR A 130 4.22 -5.93 8.05
N GLN A 131 3.90 -4.65 8.25
CA GLN A 131 4.72 -3.54 7.75
C GLN A 131 6.17 -3.71 8.22
N VAL A 132 6.40 -3.88 9.54
CA VAL A 132 7.76 -4.11 10.07
C VAL A 132 8.37 -5.41 9.55
N LEU A 133 7.60 -6.50 9.47
CA LEU A 133 8.09 -7.80 9.00
C LEU A 133 8.57 -7.76 7.55
N TYR A 134 7.86 -7.05 6.67
CA TYR A 134 8.19 -6.98 5.25
C TYR A 134 9.34 -6.04 4.95
N HIS A 135 9.79 -5.24 5.93
CA HIS A 135 11.01 -4.43 5.87
C HIS A 135 12.27 -5.22 6.34
N LEU A 136 12.21 -6.55 6.44
CA LEU A 136 13.34 -7.40 6.84
C LEU A 136 13.95 -8.15 5.66
N GLY A 137 15.27 -8.39 5.73
CA GLY A 137 15.96 -9.30 4.81
C GLY A 137 16.38 -8.67 3.47
N TYR A 138 16.32 -7.35 3.33
CA TYR A 138 16.87 -6.60 2.19
C TYR A 138 17.64 -5.35 2.64
N GLU A 139 18.38 -4.73 1.72
CA GLU A 139 19.12 -3.49 1.98
C GLU A 139 18.15 -2.32 2.15
N HIS A 140 18.06 -1.78 3.36
CA HIS A 140 17.15 -0.69 3.72
C HIS A 140 17.76 0.70 3.50
N ASP A 141 16.92 1.66 3.13
CA ASP A 141 17.27 3.08 3.05
C ASP A 141 16.88 3.87 4.33
N GLU A 142 17.09 5.19 4.32
CA GLU A 142 16.73 6.05 5.45
C GLU A 142 15.21 6.14 5.70
N ASN A 143 14.39 5.97 4.66
CA ASN A 143 12.93 5.97 4.78
C ASN A 143 12.43 4.65 5.39
N ASP A 144 13.00 3.51 4.99
CA ASP A 144 12.72 2.20 5.58
C ASP A 144 12.99 2.23 7.09
N ALA A 145 14.17 2.73 7.48
CA ALA A 145 14.54 2.86 8.90
C ALA A 145 13.62 3.83 9.65
N HIS A 146 13.27 4.96 9.04
CA HIS A 146 12.33 5.93 9.61
C HIS A 146 10.96 5.30 9.90
N ASP A 147 10.37 4.64 8.90
CA ASP A 147 9.04 4.05 8.97
C ASP A 147 9.00 2.92 10.01
N VAL A 148 9.97 2.01 9.98
CA VAL A 148 10.07 0.88 10.93
C VAL A 148 10.19 1.37 12.37
N LEU A 149 11.04 2.36 12.63
CA LEU A 149 11.25 2.86 13.99
C LEU A 149 9.99 3.54 14.55
N LEU A 150 9.27 4.31 13.74
CA LEU A 150 8.02 4.94 14.15
C LEU A 150 6.91 3.92 14.43
N LEU A 151 6.79 2.88 13.60
CA LEU A 151 5.85 1.80 13.84
C LEU A 151 6.19 1.05 15.13
N CYS A 152 7.48 0.77 15.36
CA CYS A 152 7.94 0.10 16.58
C CYS A 152 7.58 0.90 17.83
N GLU A 153 7.84 2.22 17.82
CA GLU A 153 7.48 3.11 18.91
C GLU A 153 5.97 3.16 19.12
N LYS A 154 5.19 3.41 18.06
CA LYS A 154 3.73 3.61 18.15
C LYS A 154 2.99 2.36 18.63
N PHE A 155 3.40 1.18 18.16
CA PHE A 155 2.68 -0.07 18.37
C PHE A 155 3.35 -1.00 19.40
N ASN A 156 4.42 -0.54 20.07
CA ASN A 156 5.21 -1.34 21.01
C ASN A 156 5.75 -2.64 20.37
N ILE A 157 6.18 -2.56 19.11
CA ILE A 157 6.81 -3.68 18.40
C ILE A 157 8.31 -3.63 18.74
N PRO A 158 8.95 -4.75 19.11
CA PRO A 158 10.39 -4.77 19.32
C PRO A 158 11.14 -4.39 18.04
N VAL A 159 12.05 -3.41 18.13
CA VAL A 159 12.90 -3.01 17.00
C VAL A 159 13.71 -4.21 16.52
N PRO A 160 13.59 -4.62 15.23
CA PRO A 160 14.34 -5.73 14.68
C PRO A 160 15.85 -5.48 14.74
N GLY A 161 16.64 -6.55 14.81
CA GLY A 161 18.11 -6.44 14.90
C GLY A 161 18.76 -5.69 13.74
N GLU A 162 18.14 -5.73 12.56
CA GLU A 162 18.59 -5.04 11.34
C GLU A 162 18.50 -3.50 11.45
N TYR A 163 17.71 -2.98 12.39
CA TYR A 163 17.48 -1.54 12.60
C TYR A 163 18.05 -1.02 13.94
N LYS A 164 19.00 -1.77 14.54
CA LYS A 164 19.65 -1.41 15.81
C LYS A 164 21.03 -0.78 15.63
#